data_AF-A0A517REP2-F1
#
_entry.id   AF-A0A517REP2-F1
#
_cell.length_a   1.000
_cell.length_b   1.000
_cell.length_c   1.000
_cell.angle_alpha   90.00
_cell.angle_beta   90.00
_cell.angle_gamma   90.00
#
_symmetry.space_group_name_H-M   'P 1'
#
loop_
_entity.id
_entity.type
_entity.pdbx_description
1 polymer ?
#
loop_
_entity_poly.entity_id
_entity_poly.type
_entity_poly.pdbx_seq_one_letter_code
_entity_poly.pdbx_strand_id
1 'polypeptide(L)'
;MDSPFKFYLLKLSPVVCCLLILTLAIYSQPGPHRQLTPLESKVDQIPLGATRREVRKLIGSRHIATFQTTGVIVNHQIKKGPPKLLVRYGPPQDYSIRIWKQDGMHARIAFDESGKVVCRSVRSQSGTPRYHIFGPYSVFKHLRLMFLIYFI
;
A
#
# COMPACT_ATOMS: atom_id res chain seq x y z
N MET A 1 -23.61 42.15 28.24
CA MET A 1 -22.57 41.45 29.01
C MET A 1 -22.04 40.33 28.13
N ASP A 2 -20.97 40.60 27.37
CA ASP A 2 -20.27 39.53 26.68
C ASP A 2 -19.73 38.58 27.74
N SER A 3 -20.21 37.34 27.72
CA SER A 3 -19.87 36.37 28.74
C SER A 3 -18.35 36.19 28.75
N PRO A 4 -17.69 36.18 29.93
CA PRO A 4 -16.24 36.01 30.02
C PRO A 4 -15.78 34.75 29.26
N PHE A 5 -16.66 33.76 29.18
CA PHE A 5 -16.52 32.55 28.39
C PHE A 5 -16.19 32.80 26.90
N LYS A 6 -16.85 33.76 26.24
CA LYS A 6 -16.60 34.11 24.84
C LYS A 6 -15.20 34.70 24.65
N PHE A 7 -14.72 35.48 25.62
CA PHE A 7 -13.38 36.07 25.60
C PHE A 7 -12.28 35.01 25.79
N TYR A 8 -12.49 34.07 26.71
CA TYR A 8 -11.59 32.93 26.90
C TYR A 8 -11.56 31.99 25.68
N LEU A 9 -12.71 31.72 25.07
CA LEU A 9 -12.79 30.94 23.81
C LEU A 9 -12.02 31.61 22.67
N LEU A 10 -12.13 32.93 22.52
CA LEU A 10 -11.41 33.66 21.47
C LEU A 10 -9.89 33.64 21.69
N LYS A 11 -9.44 33.69 22.94
CA LYS A 11 -8.02 33.65 23.32
C LYS A 11 -7.42 32.24 23.22
N LEU A 12 -8.19 31.20 23.54
CA LEU A 12 -7.74 29.80 23.53
C LEU A 12 -7.84 29.15 22.15
N SER A 13 -8.78 29.59 21.31
CA SER A 13 -8.95 29.11 19.93
C SER A 13 -7.65 29.07 19.11
N PRO A 14 -6.84 30.15 19.02
CA PRO A 14 -5.59 30.12 18.25
C PRO A 14 -4.56 29.17 18.85
N VAL A 15 -4.52 29.02 20.18
CA VAL A 15 -3.60 28.09 20.87
C VAL A 15 -3.95 26.64 20.54
N VAL A 16 -5.24 26.30 20.62
CA VAL A 16 -5.75 24.96 20.27
C VAL A 16 -5.54 24.66 18.78
N CYS A 17 -5.76 25.65 17.91
CA CYS A 17 -5.54 25.52 16.47
C CYS A 17 -4.05 25.28 16.14
N CYS A 18 -3.14 26.04 16.75
CA CYS A 18 -1.70 25.83 16.60
C CYS A 18 -1.25 24.46 17.11
N LEU A 19 -1.77 24.01 18.26
CA LEU A 19 -1.48 22.66 18.79
C LEU A 19 -1.97 21.56 17.84
N LEU A 20 -3.16 21.72 17.25
CA LEU A 20 -3.69 20.77 16.27
C LEU A 20 -2.84 20.73 14.99
N ILE A 21 -2.40 21.88 14.48
CA ILE A 21 -1.52 21.96 13.30
C ILE A 21 -0.17 21.32 13.60
N LEU A 22 0.43 21.58 14.77
CA LEU A 22 1.69 20.98 15.19
C LEU A 22 1.57 19.45 15.31
N THR A 23 0.47 18.99 15.91
CA THR A 23 0.16 17.56 16.03
C THR A 23 0.02 16.94 14.64
N LEU A 24 -0.77 17.54 13.75
CA LEU A 24 -0.88 17.11 12.36
C LEU A 24 0.47 17.08 11.66
N ALA A 25 1.32 18.10 11.84
CA ALA A 25 2.65 18.14 11.24
C ALA A 25 3.53 16.96 11.72
N ILE A 26 3.56 16.68 13.03
CA ILE A 26 4.33 15.57 13.61
C ILE A 26 3.78 14.21 13.14
N TYR A 27 2.46 14.03 13.12
CA TYR A 27 1.84 12.78 12.66
C TYR A 27 1.83 12.61 11.13
N SER A 28 1.92 13.72 10.39
CA SER A 28 2.00 13.72 8.92
C SER A 28 3.42 13.58 8.40
N GLN A 29 4.43 13.69 9.27
CA GLN A 29 5.80 13.38 8.86
C GLN A 29 5.81 11.96 8.29
N PRO A 30 6.17 11.81 7.00
CA PRO A 30 6.40 10.49 6.45
C PRO A 30 7.44 9.84 7.35
N GLY A 31 7.09 8.69 7.93
CA GLY A 31 8.02 7.95 8.78
C GLY A 31 9.40 7.84 8.11
N PRO A 32 10.48 7.71 8.90
CA PRO A 32 11.85 7.72 8.38
C PRO A 32 11.92 6.88 7.12
N HIS A 33 12.34 7.49 6.00
CA HIS A 33 12.39 6.84 4.70
C HIS A 33 13.08 5.49 4.83
N ARG A 34 12.27 4.42 4.86
CA ARG A 34 12.77 3.08 5.10
C ARG A 34 13.70 2.75 3.95
N GLN A 35 14.95 2.43 4.28
CA GLN A 35 15.91 1.96 3.29
C GLN A 35 15.31 0.72 2.61
N LEU A 36 15.08 0.84 1.30
CA LEU A 36 14.61 -0.27 0.49
C LEU A 36 15.67 -1.36 0.56
N THR A 37 15.22 -2.57 0.86
CA THR A 37 16.09 -3.75 0.71
C THR A 37 16.55 -3.88 -0.75
N PRO A 38 17.71 -4.53 -1.01
CA PRO A 38 18.19 -4.72 -2.38
C PRO A 38 17.16 -5.39 -3.30
N LEU A 39 16.37 -6.33 -2.78
CA LEU A 39 15.30 -6.98 -3.52
C LEU A 39 14.12 -6.02 -3.79
N GLU A 40 13.67 -5.24 -2.80
CA GLU A 40 12.61 -4.23 -2.99
C GLU A 40 13.02 -3.22 -4.06
N SER A 41 14.24 -2.69 -4.01
CA SER A 41 14.75 -1.73 -5.00
C SER A 41 14.75 -2.31 -6.41
N LYS A 42 15.27 -3.52 -6.60
CA LYS A 42 15.27 -4.18 -7.92
C LYS A 42 13.85 -4.45 -8.44
N VAL A 43 12.93 -4.87 -7.58
CA VAL A 43 11.54 -5.11 -7.98
C VAL A 43 10.86 -3.82 -8.40
N ASP A 44 11.10 -2.72 -7.69
CA ASP A 44 10.51 -1.40 -7.97
C ASP A 44 11.05 -0.75 -9.26
N GLN A 45 12.16 -1.25 -9.79
CA GLN A 45 12.70 -0.86 -11.10
C GLN A 45 12.11 -1.64 -12.29
N ILE A 46 11.38 -2.74 -12.08
CA ILE A 46 10.79 -3.56 -13.16
C ILE A 46 9.54 -2.89 -13.79
N PRO A 47 9.60 -2.36 -15.02
CA PRO A 47 8.44 -1.71 -15.59
C PRO A 47 7.28 -2.70 -15.80
N LEU A 48 6.04 -2.21 -15.70
CA LEU A 48 4.89 -2.96 -16.20
C LEU A 48 5.05 -3.13 -17.71
N GLY A 49 4.66 -4.29 -18.23
CA GLY A 49 4.91 -4.71 -19.60
C GLY A 49 6.28 -5.35 -19.83
N ALA A 50 7.19 -5.34 -18.84
CA ALA A 50 8.53 -5.94 -18.99
C ALA A 50 8.45 -7.42 -19.33
N THR A 51 9.39 -7.90 -20.13
CA THR A 51 9.48 -9.32 -20.48
C THR A 51 10.14 -10.14 -19.37
N ARG A 52 9.90 -11.45 -19.36
CA ARG A 52 10.63 -12.39 -18.47
C ARG A 52 12.15 -12.28 -18.59
N ARG A 53 12.68 -11.86 -19.75
CA ARG A 53 14.14 -11.69 -19.95
C ARG A 53 14.65 -10.45 -19.22
N GLU A 54 13.92 -9.35 -19.31
CA GLU A 54 14.26 -8.10 -18.61
C GLU A 54 14.21 -8.27 -17.09
N VAL A 55 13.17 -8.94 -16.58
CA VAL A 55 13.06 -9.27 -15.15
C VAL A 55 14.27 -10.08 -14.68
N ARG A 56 14.69 -11.08 -15.47
CA ARG A 56 15.86 -11.90 -15.14
C ARG A 56 17.16 -11.11 -15.17
N LYS A 57 17.30 -10.09 -16.02
CA LYS A 57 18.47 -9.20 -16.02
C LYS A 57 18.54 -8.37 -14.72
N LEU A 58 17.40 -7.93 -14.19
CA LEU A 58 17.34 -7.07 -13.00
C LEU A 58 17.49 -7.86 -11.68
N ILE A 59 16.72 -8.93 -11.52
CA ILE A 59 16.64 -9.70 -10.26
C ILE A 59 17.46 -10.98 -10.29
N GLY A 60 17.81 -11.48 -11.47
CA GLY A 60 18.43 -12.79 -11.64
C GLY A 60 17.44 -13.90 -12.00
N SER A 61 17.98 -15.03 -12.43
CA SER A 61 17.21 -16.18 -12.93
C SER A 61 16.62 -17.08 -11.82
N ARG A 62 17.21 -17.03 -10.61
CA ARG A 62 16.91 -17.96 -9.52
C ARG A 62 15.65 -17.54 -8.75
N HIS A 63 14.50 -17.96 -9.26
CA HIS A 63 13.22 -17.90 -8.56
C HIS A 63 13.03 -19.19 -7.75
N ILE A 64 12.33 -19.08 -6.62
CA ILE A 64 12.10 -20.21 -5.71
C ILE A 64 10.82 -20.98 -6.00
N ALA A 65 9.86 -20.37 -6.69
CA ALA A 65 8.60 -21.01 -7.05
C ALA A 65 7.96 -20.33 -8.26
N THR A 66 7.22 -21.13 -9.03
CA THR A 66 6.31 -20.66 -10.09
C THR A 66 4.95 -21.32 -9.89
N PHE A 67 3.87 -20.57 -10.02
CA PHE A 67 2.51 -21.10 -9.98
C PHE A 67 1.59 -20.32 -10.90
N GLN A 68 0.60 -21.01 -11.45
CA GLN A 68 -0.43 -20.42 -12.29
C GLN A 68 -1.62 -20.00 -11.41
N THR A 69 -2.30 -18.94 -11.79
CA THR A 69 -3.54 -18.54 -11.15
C THR A 69 -4.42 -17.76 -12.10
N THR A 70 -5.73 -17.90 -11.92
CA THR A 70 -6.73 -17.06 -12.56
C THR A 70 -7.22 -15.99 -11.58
N GLY A 71 -7.42 -14.76 -12.04
CA GLY A 71 -7.96 -13.68 -11.19
C GLY A 71 -7.97 -12.32 -11.87
N VAL A 72 -8.17 -11.27 -11.09
CA VAL A 72 -8.11 -9.88 -11.55
C VAL A 72 -7.06 -9.12 -10.76
N ILE A 73 -6.21 -8.35 -11.43
CA ILE A 73 -5.23 -7.50 -10.76
C ILE A 73 -5.91 -6.20 -10.31
N VAL A 74 -5.90 -5.94 -9.00
CA VAL A 74 -6.45 -4.73 -8.36
C VAL A 74 -5.42 -4.21 -7.38
N ASN A 75 -4.99 -2.95 -7.55
CA ASN A 75 -4.03 -2.28 -6.65
C ASN A 75 -2.79 -3.13 -6.31
N HIS A 76 -2.09 -3.64 -7.33
CA HIS A 76 -0.89 -4.48 -7.18
C HIS A 76 -1.11 -5.82 -6.45
N GLN A 77 -2.36 -6.29 -6.39
CA GLN A 77 -2.72 -7.58 -5.82
C GLN A 77 -3.63 -8.35 -6.77
N ILE A 78 -3.47 -9.67 -6.80
CA ILE A 78 -4.36 -10.54 -7.56
C ILE A 78 -5.53 -10.91 -6.67
N LYS A 79 -6.73 -10.43 -7.03
CA LYS A 79 -7.99 -10.85 -6.45
C LYS A 79 -8.42 -12.16 -7.11
N LYS A 80 -8.57 -13.19 -6.27
CA LYS A 80 -9.09 -14.50 -6.66
C LYS A 80 -10.49 -14.67 -6.10
N GLY A 81 -11.32 -15.43 -6.80
CA GLY A 81 -12.68 -15.71 -6.37
C GLY A 81 -13.54 -16.21 -7.53
N PRO A 82 -14.80 -16.60 -7.26
CA PRO A 82 -15.74 -16.96 -8.30
C PRO A 82 -15.97 -15.78 -9.26
N PRO A 83 -16.20 -16.04 -10.56
CA PRO A 83 -16.34 -15.00 -11.58
C PRO A 83 -17.34 -13.90 -11.20
N LYS A 84 -18.47 -14.28 -10.59
CA LYS A 84 -19.52 -13.35 -10.12
C LYS A 84 -19.00 -12.27 -9.15
N LEU A 85 -17.99 -12.57 -8.33
CA LEU A 85 -17.38 -11.60 -7.41
C LEU A 85 -16.27 -10.77 -8.06
N LEU A 86 -15.64 -11.30 -9.12
CA LEU A 86 -14.54 -10.65 -9.82
C LEU A 86 -15.02 -9.66 -10.90
N VAL A 87 -16.21 -9.85 -11.47
CA VAL A 87 -16.78 -9.00 -12.53
C VAL A 87 -16.76 -7.50 -12.17
N ARG A 88 -16.91 -7.15 -10.89
CA ARG A 88 -16.84 -5.75 -10.41
C ARG A 88 -15.47 -5.10 -10.60
N TYR A 89 -14.42 -5.89 -10.77
CA TYR A 89 -13.04 -5.44 -10.91
C TYR A 89 -12.52 -5.60 -12.35
N GLY A 90 -13.16 -6.43 -13.16
CA GLY A 90 -12.77 -6.73 -14.54
C GLY A 90 -12.92 -8.21 -14.89
N PRO A 91 -12.70 -8.59 -16.16
CA PRO A 91 -12.69 -10.00 -16.54
C PRO A 91 -11.48 -10.71 -15.91
N PRO A 92 -11.66 -11.91 -15.34
CA PRO A 92 -10.54 -12.70 -14.84
C PRO A 92 -9.61 -13.12 -15.99
N GLN A 93 -8.31 -13.09 -15.74
CA GLN A 93 -7.28 -13.53 -16.68
C GLN A 93 -6.35 -14.53 -15.99
N ASP A 94 -5.67 -15.33 -16.81
CA ASP A 94 -4.67 -16.27 -16.35
C ASP A 94 -3.30 -15.59 -16.20
N TYR A 95 -2.66 -15.85 -15.08
CA TYR A 95 -1.38 -15.28 -14.71
C TYR A 95 -0.40 -16.35 -14.25
N SER A 96 0.83 -16.24 -14.73
CA SER A 96 1.98 -16.98 -14.21
C SER A 96 2.70 -16.15 -13.18
N ILE A 97 2.68 -16.59 -11.92
CA ILE A 97 3.35 -15.88 -10.82
C ILE A 97 4.67 -16.57 -10.51
N ARG A 98 5.73 -15.78 -10.43
CA ARG A 98 7.05 -16.22 -9.99
C ARG A 98 7.43 -15.54 -8.68
N ILE A 99 8.06 -16.31 -7.79
CA ILE A 99 8.51 -15.84 -6.49
C ILE A 99 10.03 -15.85 -6.42
N TRP A 100 10.62 -14.74 -6.00
CA TRP A 100 12.03 -14.67 -5.60
C TRP A 100 12.11 -14.48 -4.10
N LYS A 101 13.13 -15.09 -3.50
CA LYS A 101 13.44 -14.93 -2.07
C LYS A 101 14.87 -14.47 -1.92
N GLN A 102 15.05 -13.39 -1.17
CA GLN A 102 16.37 -12.85 -0.83
C GLN A 102 16.25 -12.13 0.52
N ASP A 103 17.19 -12.37 1.43
CA ASP A 103 17.31 -11.65 2.72
C ASP A 103 16.00 -11.55 3.54
N GLY A 104 15.25 -12.66 3.61
CA GLY A 104 13.96 -12.71 4.34
C GLY A 104 12.80 -11.95 3.66
N MET A 105 12.99 -11.51 2.43
CA MET A 105 11.98 -10.85 1.59
C MET A 105 11.53 -11.76 0.46
N HIS A 106 10.25 -11.66 0.10
CA HIS A 106 9.62 -12.40 -0.98
C HIS A 106 9.08 -11.42 -2.02
N ALA A 107 9.67 -11.45 -3.21
CA ALA A 107 9.14 -10.74 -4.36
C ALA A 107 8.20 -11.65 -5.14
N ARG A 108 7.03 -11.14 -5.52
CA ARG A 108 6.07 -11.82 -6.39
C ARG A 108 5.88 -10.98 -7.64
N ILE A 109 6.11 -11.59 -8.80
CA ILE A 109 5.91 -10.95 -10.09
C ILE A 109 4.95 -11.82 -10.89
N ALA A 110 3.85 -11.23 -11.34
CA ALA A 110 2.84 -11.86 -12.16
C ALA A 110 3.06 -11.48 -13.63
N PHE A 111 3.00 -12.50 -14.48
CA PHE A 111 3.09 -12.37 -15.92
C PHE A 111 1.75 -12.76 -16.54
N ASP A 112 1.32 -12.01 -17.55
CA ASP A 112 0.20 -12.40 -18.41
C ASP A 112 0.56 -13.56 -19.36
N GLU A 113 -0.41 -13.97 -20.17
CA GLU A 113 -0.26 -14.99 -21.20
C GLU A 113 0.82 -14.62 -22.24
N SER A 114 0.98 -13.33 -22.54
CA SER A 114 2.03 -12.82 -23.43
C SER A 114 3.43 -12.85 -22.80
N GLY A 115 3.52 -13.21 -21.52
CA GLY A 115 4.77 -13.29 -20.78
C GLY A 115 5.29 -11.92 -20.32
N LYS A 116 4.43 -10.91 -20.26
CA LYS A 116 4.74 -9.55 -19.81
C LYS A 116 4.32 -9.32 -18.36
N VAL A 117 5.07 -8.49 -17.65
CA VAL A 117 4.78 -8.17 -16.24
C VAL A 117 3.51 -7.32 -16.13
N VAL A 118 2.54 -7.81 -15.37
CA VAL A 118 1.28 -7.09 -15.12
C VAL A 118 1.12 -6.69 -13.65
N CYS A 119 1.84 -7.34 -12.74
CA CYS A 119 1.84 -7.00 -11.33
C CYS A 119 3.16 -7.40 -10.67
N ARG A 120 3.61 -6.59 -9.70
CA ARG A 120 4.81 -6.82 -8.90
C ARG A 120 4.54 -6.40 -7.47
N SER A 121 5.02 -7.17 -6.51
CA SER A 121 4.91 -6.83 -5.08
C SER A 121 6.05 -7.46 -4.30
N VAL A 122 6.46 -6.82 -3.21
CA VAL A 122 7.42 -7.39 -2.27
C VAL A 122 6.79 -7.44 -0.89
N ARG A 123 6.97 -8.56 -0.20
CA ARG A 123 6.51 -8.74 1.18
C ARG A 123 7.62 -9.36 2.00
N SER A 124 7.68 -8.98 3.28
CA SER A 124 8.54 -9.67 4.23
C SER A 124 7.94 -11.00 4.65
N GLN A 125 8.81 -11.96 4.97
CA GLN A 125 8.45 -13.27 5.49
C GLN A 125 7.69 -13.21 6.83
N SER A 126 7.81 -12.11 7.60
CA SER A 126 7.10 -11.91 8.87
C SER A 126 5.59 -11.63 8.74
N GLY A 127 5.03 -11.62 7.52
CA GLY A 127 3.59 -11.44 7.30
C GLY A 127 3.04 -10.05 7.63
N THR A 128 3.79 -9.22 8.35
CA THR A 128 3.44 -7.82 8.59
C THR A 128 3.41 -7.08 7.25
N PRO A 129 2.27 -6.45 6.88
CA PRO A 129 2.25 -5.52 5.77
C PRO A 129 3.21 -4.38 6.15
N ARG A 130 4.42 -4.40 5.59
CA ARG A 130 5.43 -3.35 5.83
C ARG A 130 5.19 -2.12 4.95
N TYR A 131 3.94 -1.91 4.54
CA TYR A 131 3.45 -0.63 4.05
C TYR A 131 2.90 0.10 5.27
N HIS A 132 3.44 1.27 5.59
CA HIS A 132 2.71 2.17 6.47
C HIS A 132 1.36 2.45 5.81
N ILE A 133 0.27 1.93 6.41
CA ILE A 133 -1.10 2.35 6.12
C ILE A 133 -1.32 3.71 6.81
N PHE A 134 -0.41 4.65 6.56
CA PHE A 134 -0.51 6.03 7.03
C PHE A 134 -0.31 6.93 5.82
N GLY A 135 -1.21 6.77 4.84
CA GLY A 135 -1.61 7.91 4.04
C GLY A 135 -2.53 8.80 4.89
N PRO A 136 -2.64 10.11 4.60
CA PRO A 136 -3.48 11.05 5.35
C PRO A 136 -4.95 10.59 5.47
N TYR A 137 -5.42 9.72 4.57
CA TYR A 137 -6.74 9.08 4.60
C TYR A 137 -7.03 8.20 5.84
N SER A 138 -6.00 7.68 6.50
CA SER A 138 -6.14 6.76 7.65
C SER A 138 -6.54 7.52 8.92
N VAL A 139 -6.04 8.76 9.06
CA VAL A 139 -6.39 9.68 10.15
C VAL A 139 -7.86 10.09 10.06
N PHE A 140 -8.37 10.35 8.85
CA PHE A 140 -9.80 10.65 8.64
C PHE A 140 -10.72 9.47 8.96
N LYS A 141 -10.25 8.23 8.83
CA LYS A 141 -11.05 7.05 9.19
C LYS A 141 -11.18 6.87 10.71
N HIS A 142 -10.18 7.25 11.50
CA HIS A 142 -10.27 7.28 12.95
C HIS A 142 -11.02 8.51 13.49
N LEU A 143 -10.92 9.67 12.82
CA LEU A 143 -11.72 10.85 13.16
C LEU A 143 -13.21 10.67 12.88
N ARG A 144 -13.59 9.86 11.88
CA ARG A 144 -15.00 9.49 11.65
C ARG A 144 -15.62 8.70 12.80
N LEU A 145 -14.82 8.06 13.66
CA LEU A 145 -15.33 7.39 14.86
C LEU A 145 -15.53 8.36 16.03
N MET A 146 -14.76 9.46 16.10
CA MET A 146 -14.94 10.48 17.14
C MET A 146 -16.11 11.43 16.88
N PHE A 147 -16.51 11.65 15.62
CA PHE A 147 -17.69 12.48 15.33
C PHE A 147 -19.02 11.74 15.47
N LEU A 148 -19.02 10.40 15.53
CA LEU A 148 -20.25 9.62 15.71
C LEU A 148 -20.66 9.43 17.19
N ILE A 149 -19.82 9.85 18.14
CA ILE A 149 -20.13 9.75 19.59
C ILE A 149 -20.75 11.07 20.11
N TYR A 150 -20.87 12.10 19.27
CA TYR A 150 -21.46 13.40 19.66
C TYR A 150 -22.83 13.72 19.02
N PHE A 151 -23.45 12.73 18.37
CA PHE A 151 -24.81 12.83 17.82
C PHE A 151 -25.58 11.50 18.01
N ILE A 152 -25.71 11.08 19.28
CA ILE A 152 -26.87 10.35 19.81
C ILE A 152 -27.18 10.97 21.18
#